data_AF-A0A2V4AZS5-F1
#
_entry.id   AF-A0A2V4AZS5-F1
#
_cell.length_a   1.000
_cell.length_b   1.000
_cell.length_c   1.000
_cell.angle_alpha   90.00
_cell.angle_beta   90.00
_cell.angle_gamma   90.00
#
_symmetry.space_group_name_H-M   'P 1'
#
loop_
_entity.id
_entity.type
_entity.pdbx_description
1 polymer ?
#
loop_
_entity_poly.entity_id
_entity_poly.type
_entity_poly.pdbx_seq_one_letter_code
_entity_poly.pdbx_strand_id
1 'polypeptide(L)'
;MRYLRCTHKTTGEQRFFLRPDDAERVLGEEGGLDAWELESQYDPTWRLPGRAPDHRGRRPDHPDYQPPPWARHRDGRRRYG
;
A
#
# COMPACT_ATOMS: atom_id res chain seq x y z
N MET A 1 -1.07 2.80 -14.08
CA MET A 1 -1.04 3.87 -13.07
C MET A 1 0.35 3.89 -12.47
N ARG A 2 0.95 5.07 -12.23
CA ARG A 2 2.24 5.12 -11.53
C ARG A 2 2.00 5.06 -10.01
N TYR A 3 2.86 4.34 -9.31
CA TYR A 3 2.89 4.22 -7.86
C TYR A 3 4.37 4.19 -7.41
N LEU A 4 4.60 4.47 -6.13
CA LEU A 4 5.91 4.36 -5.51
C LEU A 4 6.00 3.04 -4.77
N ARG A 5 6.96 2.20 -5.14
CA ARG A 5 7.44 1.10 -4.30
C ARG A 5 8.49 1.65 -3.36
N CYS A 6 8.27 1.46 -2.07
CA CYS A 6 9.18 1.83 -1.00
C CYS A 6 9.68 0.55 -0.35
N THR A 7 10.99 0.34 -0.32
CA THR A 7 11.61 -0.84 0.31
C THR A 7 12.45 -0.39 1.49
N HIS A 8 12.18 -0.92 2.68
CA HIS A 8 12.97 -0.60 3.86
C HIS A 8 14.36 -1.22 3.73
N LYS A 9 15.41 -0.40 3.86
CA LYS A 9 16.80 -0.81 3.57
C LYS A 9 17.31 -1.97 4.44
N THR A 10 16.85 -2.04 5.69
CA THR A 10 17.30 -3.07 6.65
C THR A 10 16.38 -4.29 6.74
N THR A 11 15.06 -4.10 6.80
CA THR A 11 14.09 -5.19 7.00
C THR A 11 13.62 -5.79 5.68
N GLY A 12 13.82 -5.11 4.56
CA GLY A 12 13.28 -5.50 3.26
C GLY A 12 11.76 -5.33 3.16
N GLU A 13 11.11 -4.70 4.14
CA GLU A 13 9.67 -4.45 4.12
C GLU A 13 9.30 -3.62 2.89
N GLN A 14 8.26 -4.04 2.16
CA GLN A 14 7.79 -3.33 0.99
C GLN A 14 6.46 -2.64 1.26
N ARG A 15 6.43 -1.35 0.93
CA ARG A 15 5.25 -0.50 0.97
C ARG A 15 5.03 0.19 -0.36
N PHE A 16 3.80 0.56 -0.60
CA PHE A 16 3.36 0.99 -1.92
C PHE A 16 2.39 2.15 -1.81
N PHE A 17 2.75 3.28 -2.39
CA PHE A 17 1.97 4.50 -2.29
C PHE A 17 1.54 4.99 -3.67
N LEU A 18 0.28 5.39 -3.78
CA LEU A 18 -0.24 5.98 -5.02
C LEU A 18 0.23 7.42 -5.22
N ARG A 19 0.64 8.09 -4.13
CA ARG A 19 1.10 9.47 -4.12
C ARG A 19 2.41 9.60 -3.34
N PRO A 20 3.38 10.38 -3.82
CA PRO A 20 4.60 10.69 -3.08
C PRO A 20 4.33 11.28 -1.70
N ASP A 21 3.40 12.24 -1.59
CA ASP A 21 3.07 12.89 -0.31
C ASP A 21 2.60 11.88 0.77
N ASP A 22 1.86 10.84 0.37
CA ASP A 22 1.42 9.80 1.31
C ASP A 22 2.60 8.96 1.80
N ALA A 23 3.57 8.68 0.93
CA ALA A 23 4.80 7.99 1.30
C ALA A 23 5.61 8.84 2.27
N GLU A 24 5.83 10.11 1.96
CA GLU A 24 6.60 11.01 2.81
C GLU A 24 6.00 11.15 4.20
N ARG A 25 4.68 11.32 4.28
CA ARG A 25 3.97 11.38 5.56
C ARG A 25 4.10 10.10 6.36
N VAL A 26 3.75 8.95 5.76
CA VAL A 26 3.72 7.66 6.48
C VAL A 26 5.11 7.16 6.85
N LEU A 27 6.07 7.25 5.93
CA LEU A 27 7.43 6.78 6.16
C LEU A 27 8.23 7.76 7.03
N GLY A 28 7.96 9.06 6.91
CA GLY A 28 8.52 10.10 7.77
C GLY A 28 8.16 9.90 9.25
N GLU A 29 6.92 9.49 9.55
CA GLU A 29 6.46 9.23 10.92
C GLU A 29 7.09 7.98 11.56
N GLU A 30 7.49 6.96 10.78
CA GLU A 30 7.94 5.66 11.33
C GLU A 30 9.46 5.49 11.46
N GLY A 31 10.27 6.36 10.87
CA GLY A 31 11.73 6.21 10.92
C GLY A 31 12.52 7.11 9.96
N GLY A 32 11.84 7.99 9.23
CA GLY A 32 12.45 8.88 8.25
C GLY A 32 12.54 8.24 6.86
N LEU A 33 12.33 9.06 5.83
CA LEU A 33 12.41 8.65 4.42
C LEU A 33 13.77 8.03 4.05
N ASP A 34 14.84 8.41 4.75
CA ASP A 34 16.20 7.92 4.49
C ASP A 34 16.36 6.42 4.73
N ALA A 35 15.51 5.81 5.57
CA ALA A 35 15.49 4.38 5.82
C ALA A 35 14.88 3.57 4.65
N TRP A 36 14.29 4.25 3.66
CA TRP A 36 13.54 3.63 2.57
C TRP A 36 14.19 3.92 1.21
N GLU A 37 14.14 2.94 0.31
CA GLU A 37 14.43 3.12 -1.10
C GLU A 37 13.13 3.33 -1.86
N LEU A 38 13.03 4.44 -2.61
CA LEU A 38 11.84 4.84 -3.33
C LEU A 38 12.00 4.62 -4.84
N GLU A 39 11.11 3.84 -5.43
CA GLU A 39 11.10 3.53 -6.86
C GLU A 39 9.71 3.79 -7.46
N SER A 40 9.65 4.64 -8.49
CA SER A 40 8.41 4.85 -9.24
C SER A 40 8.20 3.71 -10.24
N GLN A 41 7.12 2.95 -10.07
CA GLN A 41 6.72 1.87 -10.98
C GLN A 41 5.37 2.15 -11.63
N TYR A 42 5.17 1.58 -12.82
CA TYR A 42 3.88 1.63 -13.51
C TYR A 42 3.23 0.25 -13.50
N ASP A 43 2.05 0.15 -12.90
CA ASP A 43 1.20 -1.04 -12.99
C ASP A 43 -0.27 -0.60 -12.94
N PRO A 44 -1.07 -0.90 -13.98
CA PRO A 44 -2.47 -0.49 -14.04
C PRO A 44 -3.38 -1.29 -13.10
N THR A 45 -2.92 -2.42 -12.54
CA THR A 45 -3.74 -3.33 -11.73
C THR A 45 -3.83 -2.94 -10.24
N TRP A 46 -3.13 -1.88 -9.82
CA TRP A 46 -3.06 -1.43 -8.42
C TRP A 46 -4.37 -0.91 -7.83
N ARG A 47 -5.33 -0.52 -8.67
CA ARG A 47 -6.68 -0.14 -8.20
C ARG A 47 -7.65 -1.31 -8.12
N LEU A 48 -7.22 -2.52 -8.50
CA LEU A 48 -8.07 -3.68 -8.42
C LEU A 48 -8.31 -4.06 -6.94
N PRO A 49 -9.56 -4.38 -6.56
CA PRO A 49 -9.84 -4.99 -5.28
C PRO A 49 -8.98 -6.24 -5.09
N GLY A 50 -8.29 -6.36 -3.94
CA GLY A 50 -7.37 -7.47 -3.66
C GLY A 50 -5.92 -7.25 -4.13
N ARG A 51 -5.61 -6.12 -4.78
CA ARG A 51 -4.22 -5.69 -5.06
C ARG A 51 -3.88 -4.33 -4.47
N ALA A 52 -4.90 -3.52 -4.20
CA ALA A 52 -4.72 -2.19 -3.66
C ALA A 52 -4.05 -2.20 -2.28
N PRO A 53 -3.05 -1.33 -2.06
CA PRO A 53 -2.45 -1.15 -0.76
C PRO A 53 -3.37 -0.35 0.16
N ASP A 54 -3.13 -0.48 1.46
CA ASP A 54 -3.80 0.32 2.46
C ASP A 54 -3.25 1.75 2.57
N HIS A 55 -3.80 2.50 3.52
CA HIS A 55 -3.37 3.86 3.82
C HIS A 55 -1.93 3.96 4.38
N ARG A 56 -1.32 2.84 4.79
CA ARG A 56 0.09 2.73 5.16
C ARG A 56 0.95 2.14 4.05
N GLY A 57 0.38 1.92 2.87
CA GLY A 57 1.07 1.33 1.73
C GLY A 57 1.26 -0.19 1.81
N ARG A 58 0.64 -0.87 2.76
CA ARG A 58 0.77 -2.32 2.92
C ARG A 58 -0.14 -3.04 1.94
N ARG A 59 0.31 -4.16 1.39
CA ARG A 59 -0.50 -4.99 0.48
C ARG A 59 -1.45 -5.92 1.24
N PRO A 60 -2.48 -6.48 0.58
CA PRO A 60 -3.44 -7.40 1.21
C PRO A 60 -2.84 -8.64 1.87
N ASP A 61 -1.63 -9.04 1.48
CA ASP A 61 -0.85 -10.15 2.04
C ASP A 61 -0.05 -9.77 3.29
N HIS A 62 -0.02 -8.50 3.68
CA HIS A 62 0.67 -8.04 4.89
C HIS A 62 -0.15 -8.36 6.16
N PRO A 63 0.46 -8.83 7.26
CA PRO A 63 -0.27 -9.21 8.49
C PRO A 63 -1.10 -8.06 9.07
N ASP A 64 -0.56 -6.84 9.05
CA ASP A 64 -1.24 -5.64 9.55
C ASP A 64 -1.96 -4.82 8.46
N TYR A 65 -2.37 -5.46 7.36
CA TYR A 65 -3.09 -4.80 6.27
C TYR A 65 -4.48 -4.31 6.70
N GLN A 66 -4.79 -3.05 6.41
CA GLN A 66 -6.10 -2.47 6.68
C GLN A 66 -6.78 -2.00 5.39
N PRO A 67 -7.72 -2.78 4.80
CA PRO A 67 -8.27 -2.46 3.49
C PRO A 67 -8.89 -1.05 3.46
N PRO A 68 -8.59 -0.25 2.42
CA PRO A 68 -9.14 1.08 2.31
C PRO A 68 -10.67 1.02 2.20
N PRO A 69 -11.42 2.04 2.66
CA PRO A 69 -12.89 2.00 2.74
C PRO A 69 -13.57 1.60 1.43
N TRP A 70 -13.06 2.07 0.30
CA TRP A 70 -13.57 1.75 -1.03
C TRP A 70 -13.33 0.29 -1.46
N ALA A 71 -12.34 -0.40 -0.87
CA ALA A 71 -12.06 -1.82 -1.10
C ALA A 71 -12.87 -2.75 -0.17
N ARG A 72 -13.42 -2.24 0.95
CA ARG A 72 -14.19 -3.03 1.93
C ARG A 72 -15.54 -3.54 1.40
N HIS A 73 -16.10 -2.91 0.37
CA HIS A 73 -17.48 -3.16 -0.06
C HIS A 73 -17.68 -4.31 -1.08
N ARG A 74 -16.63 -4.99 -1.55
CA ARG A 74 -16.80 -6.06 -2.58
C ARG A 74 -16.94 -7.48 -2.02
N ASP A 75 -16.57 -7.71 -0.76
CA ASP A 75 -16.74 -9.02 -0.09
C ASP A 75 -18.08 -9.14 0.67
N GLY A 76 -18.97 -8.15 0.56
CA GLY A 76 -20.31 -8.17 1.15
C GLY A 76 -21.38 -8.88 0.31
N ARG A 77 -21.04 -9.51 -0.82
CA ARG A 77 -21.99 -10.27 -1.66
C ARG A 77 -21.68 -11.76 -1.72
N ARG A 78 -21.51 -12.42 -0.58
CA ARG A 78 -21.85 -13.84 -0.45
C ARG A 78 -22.39 -14.11 0.96
N ARG A 79 -23.48 -14.88 1.01
CA ARG A 79 -24.26 -15.32 2.18
C ARG A 79 -25.28 -14.24 2.57
N TYR A 80 -26.58 -14.38 2.37
CA TYR A 80 -27.51 -15.52 2.50
C TYR A 80 -28.44 -15.53 1.27
N GLY A 81 -28.87 -16.67 0.72
CA GLY A 81 -29.72 -17.66 1.36
C GLY A 81 -31.14 -17.43 0.88
#